data_AF-A0A496QCT4-F1
#
_entry.id   AF-A0A496QCT4-F1
#
_cell.length_a   1.000
_cell.length_b   1.000
_cell.length_c   1.000
_cell.angle_alpha   90.00
_cell.angle_beta   90.00
_cell.angle_gamma   90.00
#
_symmetry.space_group_name_H-M   'P 1'
#
loop_
_entity.id
_entity.type
_entity.pdbx_description
1 polymer ?
#
loop_
_entity_poly.entity_id
_entity_poly.type
_entity_poly.pdbx_seq_one_letter_code
_entity_poly.pdbx_strand_id
1 'polypeptide(L)'
;MTKRVVLFAAIIAGIVLLGWFLVLSFSGKLIVNPVLFNLGPLEIRWYGFLIASSIFIAYFLGRKLALREGIKEDYLIEMIFWGIIAGIVGARLYYVAFEFDLYHK
;
A
#
# COMPACT_ATOMS: atom_id res chain seq x y z
N MET A 1 -14.79 -12.31 -28.28
CA MET A 1 -14.03 -11.17 -28.82
C MET A 1 -14.21 -9.90 -27.98
N THR A 2 -15.45 -9.59 -27.56
CA THR A 2 -15.84 -8.38 -26.81
C THR A 2 -15.13 -8.19 -25.45
N LYS A 3 -14.95 -9.26 -24.65
CA LYS A 3 -14.30 -9.17 -23.33
C LYS A 3 -12.84 -8.70 -23.38
N ARG A 4 -12.10 -9.07 -24.43
CA ARG A 4 -10.70 -8.63 -24.61
C ARG A 4 -10.63 -7.16 -24.99
N VAL A 5 -11.51 -6.69 -25.88
CA VAL A 5 -11.59 -5.28 -26.29
C VAL A 5 -11.98 -4.37 -25.12
N VAL A 6 -12.95 -4.78 -24.29
CA VAL A 6 -13.32 -4.03 -23.07
C VAL A 6 -12.17 -3.99 -22.07
N LEU A 7 -11.41 -5.07 -21.92
CA LEU A 7 -10.24 -5.11 -21.04
C LEU A 7 -9.15 -4.14 -21.52
N PHE A 8 -8.83 -4.13 -22.81
CA PHE A 8 -7.85 -3.20 -23.39
C PHE A 8 -8.30 -1.73 -23.25
N ALA A 9 -9.58 -1.44 -23.52
CA ALA A 9 -10.14 -0.10 -23.35
C ALA A 9 -10.09 0.36 -21.89
N ALA A 10 -10.40 -0.52 -20.93
CA ALA A 10 -10.33 -0.22 -19.50
C ALA A 10 -8.89 0.04 -19.04
N ILE A 11 -7.91 -0.72 -19.56
CA ILE A 11 -6.49 -0.50 -19.26
C ILE A 11 -6.02 0.85 -19.79
N ILE A 12 -6.36 1.19 -21.04
CA ILE A 12 -5.98 2.48 -21.65
C ILE A 12 -6.64 3.63 -20.90
N ALA A 13 -7.94 3.54 -20.61
CA ALA A 13 -8.64 4.54 -19.82
C ALA A 13 -8.00 4.70 -18.43
N GLY A 14 -7.67 3.59 -17.78
CA GLY A 14 -6.96 3.57 -16.50
C GLY A 14 -5.61 4.29 -16.55
N ILE A 15 -4.78 4.03 -17.57
CA ILE A 15 -3.48 4.67 -17.77
C ILE A 15 -3.63 6.19 -17.99
N VAL A 16 -4.60 6.61 -18.81
CA VAL A 16 -4.86 8.04 -19.08
C VAL A 16 -5.34 8.76 -17.81
N LEU A 17 -6.23 8.13 -17.05
CA LEU A 17 -6.70 8.64 -15.76
C LEU A 17 -5.56 8.74 -14.75
N LEU A 18 -4.70 7.72 -14.71
CA LEU A 18 -3.50 7.72 -13.85
C LEU A 18 -2.57 8.86 -14.22
N GLY A 19 -2.29 9.06 -15.51
CA GLY A 19 -1.41 10.13 -15.99
C GLY A 19 -1.94 11.52 -15.62
N TRP A 20 -3.24 11.77 -15.82
CA TRP A 20 -3.85 13.03 -15.42
C TRP A 20 -3.80 13.26 -13.90
N PHE A 21 -4.11 12.22 -13.12
CA PHE A 21 -4.07 12.27 -11.65
C PHE A 21 -2.64 12.52 -11.13
N LEU A 22 -1.64 11.87 -11.70
CA LEU A 22 -0.25 12.04 -11.30
C LEU A 22 0.24 13.47 -11.57
N VAL A 23 -0.06 14.04 -12.74
CA VAL A 23 0.30 15.43 -13.06
C VAL A 23 -0.36 16.39 -12.07
N LEU A 24 -1.62 16.16 -11.71
CA LEU A 24 -2.34 16.98 -10.73
C LEU A 24 -1.70 16.87 -9.34
N SER A 25 -1.33 15.65 -8.92
CA SER A 25 -0.71 15.38 -7.61
C SER A 25 0.69 16.01 -7.48
N PHE A 26 1.52 15.91 -8.52
CA PHE A 26 2.89 16.45 -8.52
C PHE A 26 3.00 17.92 -8.97
N SER A 27 1.91 18.55 -9.40
CA SER A 27 1.89 19.97 -9.79
C SER A 27 2.15 20.93 -8.61
N GLY A 28 2.23 20.45 -7.36
CA GLY A 28 2.45 21.29 -6.18
C GLY A 28 1.29 22.23 -5.82
N LYS A 29 0.21 22.21 -6.61
CA LYS A 29 -1.00 23.03 -6.40
C LYS A 29 -1.94 22.46 -5.35
N LEU A 30 -1.82 21.17 -5.04
CA LEU A 30 -2.63 20.48 -4.05
C LEU A 30 -1.84 20.31 -2.75
N ILE A 31 -2.20 21.11 -1.75
CA ILE A 31 -1.72 20.91 -0.38
C ILE A 31 -2.74 19.99 0.31
N VAL A 32 -2.40 18.71 0.42
CA VAL A 32 -3.24 17.71 1.10
C VAL A 32 -2.82 17.65 2.57
N ASN A 33 -3.77 17.83 3.49
CA ASN A 33 -3.50 17.67 4.91
C ASN A 33 -3.11 16.20 5.18
N PRO A 34 -1.91 15.93 5.73
CA PRO A 34 -1.44 14.56 5.98
C PRO A 34 -2.23 13.85 7.07
N VAL A 35 -2.98 14.60 7.89
CA VAL A 35 -3.78 14.08 8.99
C VAL A 35 -5.18 13.73 8.50
N LEU A 36 -5.57 12.47 8.70
CA LEU A 36 -6.90 11.96 8.40
C LEU A 36 -7.87 12.25 9.54
N PHE A 37 -7.47 11.96 10.77
CA PHE A 37 -8.31 12.16 11.95
C PHE A 37 -7.45 12.37 13.21
N ASN A 38 -7.89 13.26 14.11
CA ASN A 38 -7.23 13.55 15.37
C ASN A 38 -8.05 12.99 16.54
N LEU A 39 -7.49 12.02 17.25
CA LEU A 39 -8.03 11.47 18.50
C LEU A 39 -7.19 11.99 19.67
N GLY A 40 -7.23 13.30 19.91
CA GLY A 40 -6.45 13.94 20.98
C GLY A 40 -4.95 13.80 20.76
N PRO A 41 -4.22 12.99 21.57
CA PRO A 41 -2.77 12.78 21.40
C PRO A 41 -2.38 11.88 20.22
N LEU A 42 -3.34 11.19 19.60
CA LEU A 42 -3.12 10.27 18.49
C LEU A 42 -3.57 10.89 17.16
N GLU A 43 -2.60 11.25 16.32
CA GLU A 43 -2.85 11.68 14.95
C GLU A 43 -2.83 10.49 13.99
N ILE A 44 -3.97 10.15 13.40
CA ILE A 44 -4.05 9.15 12.34
C ILE A 44 -3.71 9.84 11.02
N ARG A 45 -2.62 9.41 10.39
CA ARG A 45 -2.14 9.95 9.12
C ARG A 45 -2.60 9.10 7.95
N TRP A 46 -2.76 9.73 6.79
CA TRP A 46 -3.21 9.06 5.56
C TRP A 46 -2.36 7.84 5.20
N TYR A 47 -1.03 7.93 5.33
CA TYR A 47 -0.16 6.80 5.00
C TYR A 47 -0.43 5.57 5.88
N GLY A 48 -0.75 5.78 7.17
CA GLY A 48 -1.05 4.68 8.10
C GLY A 48 -2.36 4.00 7.73
N PHE A 49 -3.38 4.79 7.38
CA PHE A 49 -4.66 4.28 6.90
C PHE A 49 -4.48 3.46 5.61
N LEU A 50 -3.69 3.97 4.65
CA LEU A 50 -3.41 3.27 3.40
C LEU A 50 -2.68 1.94 3.64
N ILE A 51 -1.67 1.92 4.52
CA ILE A 51 -0.97 0.68 4.89
C ILE A 51 -1.94 -0.33 5.51
N ALA A 52 -2.75 0.09 6.49
CA ALA A 52 -3.73 -0.79 7.12
C ALA A 52 -4.71 -1.36 6.08
N SER A 53 -5.25 -0.51 5.20
CA SER A 53 -6.16 -0.92 4.14
C SER A 53 -5.53 -1.94 3.19
N SER A 54 -4.23 -1.78 2.86
CA SER A 54 -3.50 -2.69 1.99
C SER A 54 -3.35 -4.09 2.60
N ILE A 55 -3.13 -4.17 3.92
CA ILE A 55 -3.04 -5.43 4.67
C ILE A 55 -4.38 -6.15 4.63
N PHE A 56 -5.49 -5.44 4.85
CA PHE A 56 -6.83 -6.03 4.75
C PHE A 56 -7.10 -6.58 3.35
N ILE A 57 -6.80 -5.81 2.31
CA ILE A 57 -6.98 -6.26 0.91
C ILE A 57 -6.13 -7.50 0.64
N ALA A 58 -4.86 -7.49 1.06
CA ALA A 58 -3.95 -8.62 0.90
C ALA A 58 -4.48 -9.87 1.60
N TYR A 59 -5.01 -9.73 2.82
CA TYR A 59 -5.62 -10.82 3.57
C TYR A 59 -6.85 -11.38 2.85
N PHE A 60 -7.81 -10.55 2.43
CA PHE A 60 -9.02 -11.05 1.75
C PHE A 60 -8.70 -11.76 0.44
N LEU A 61 -7.75 -11.22 -0.33
CA LEU A 61 -7.34 -11.81 -1.59
C LEU A 61 -6.55 -13.11 -1.36
N GLY A 62 -5.61 -13.08 -0.40
CA GLY A 62 -4.81 -14.22 0.02
C GLY A 62 -5.69 -15.35 0.56
N ARG A 63 -6.72 -15.04 1.35
CA ARG A 63 -7.67 -16.02 1.90
C ARG A 63 -8.44 -16.72 0.78
N LYS A 64 -8.92 -15.96 -0.21
CA LYS A 64 -9.62 -16.53 -1.36
C LYS A 64 -8.72 -17.48 -2.16
N LEU A 65 -7.43 -17.16 -2.27
CA LEU A 65 -6.43 -18.02 -2.93
C LEU A 65 -6.10 -19.26 -2.08
N ALA A 66 -5.86 -19.07 -0.78
CA ALA A 66 -5.56 -20.14 0.16
C ALA A 66 -6.67 -21.20 0.18
N LEU A 67 -7.94 -20.77 0.23
CA LEU A 67 -9.09 -21.68 0.19
C LEU A 67 -9.18 -22.47 -1.13
N ARG A 68 -8.74 -21.89 -2.26
CA ARG A 68 -8.70 -22.60 -3.56
C ARG A 68 -7.60 -23.66 -3.61
N GLU A 69 -6.47 -23.39 -2.97
CA GLU A 69 -5.30 -24.27 -2.93
C GLU A 69 -5.34 -25.25 -1.74
N GLY A 70 -6.39 -25.22 -0.91
CA GLY A 70 -6.51 -26.07 0.28
C GLY A 70 -5.57 -25.69 1.43
N ILE A 71 -4.98 -24.49 1.40
CA ILE A 71 -4.10 -23.97 2.45
C ILE A 71 -4.97 -23.51 3.64
N LYS A 72 -4.58 -23.91 4.85
CA LYS A 72 -5.25 -23.46 6.07
C LYS A 72 -5.07 -21.96 6.26
N GLU A 73 -6.14 -21.29 6.68
CA GLU A 73 -6.15 -19.85 6.91
C GLU A 73 -5.15 -19.40 7.98
N ASP A 74 -4.85 -20.26 8.96
CA ASP A 74 -3.87 -19.99 10.02
C ASP A 74 -2.48 -19.66 9.46
N TYR A 75 -2.02 -20.41 8.44
CA TYR A 75 -0.73 -20.13 7.81
C TYR A 75 -0.70 -18.77 7.13
N LEU A 76 -1.82 -18.33 6.54
CA LEU A 76 -1.91 -17.00 5.93
C LEU A 76 -1.78 -15.91 7.01
N ILE A 77 -2.45 -16.08 8.15
CA ILE A 77 -2.40 -15.14 9.25
C ILE A 77 -0.98 -15.06 9.83
N GLU A 78 -0.32 -16.22 10.03
CA GLU A 78 1.08 -16.28 10.45
C GLU A 78 2.01 -15.55 9.47
N MET A 79 1.82 -15.75 8.17
CA MET A 79 2.63 -15.09 7.13
C MET A 79 2.45 -13.58 7.13
N ILE A 80 1.21 -13.10 7.29
CA ILE A 80 0.90 -11.67 7.36
C ILE A 80 1.50 -11.06 8.62
N PHE A 81 1.38 -11.73 9.76
CA PHE A 81 1.93 -11.28 11.04
C PHE A 81 3.46 -11.09 10.95
N TRP A 82 4.18 -12.11 10.48
CA TRP A 82 5.63 -12.01 10.28
C TRP A 82 6.00 -10.99 9.19
N GLY A 83 5.19 -10.87 8.14
CA GLY A 83 5.36 -9.87 7.10
C GLY A 83 5.27 -8.44 7.63
N ILE A 84 4.35 -8.16 8.55
CA ILE A 84 4.23 -6.84 9.20
C ILE A 84 5.48 -6.53 10.04
N ILE A 85 5.93 -7.48 10.86
CA ILE A 85 7.14 -7.32 11.68
C ILE A 85 8.36 -7.06 10.79
N ALA A 86 8.57 -7.90 9.77
CA ALA A 86 9.66 -7.75 8.83
C ALA A 86 9.59 -6.41 8.08
N GLY A 87 8.39 -5.95 7.72
CA GLY A 87 8.17 -4.64 7.09
C GLY A 87 8.59 -3.47 7.98
N ILE A 88 8.24 -3.50 9.27
CA ILE A 88 8.64 -2.47 10.23
C ILE A 88 10.15 -2.44 10.42
N VAL A 89 10.78 -3.62 10.59
CA VAL A 89 12.23 -3.73 10.73
C VAL A 89 12.93 -3.27 9.45
N GLY A 90 12.46 -3.72 8.29
CA GLY A 90 12.99 -3.36 6.99
C GLY A 90 12.90 -1.86 6.72
N ALA A 91 11.79 -1.21 7.07
CA ALA A 91 11.64 0.24 6.93
C ALA A 91 12.66 1.01 7.78
N ARG A 92 12.97 0.52 8.99
CA ARG A 92 13.99 1.13 9.86
C ARG A 92 15.40 0.90 9.35
N LEU A 93 15.71 -0.31 8.92
CA LEU A 93 17.00 -0.62 8.31
C LEU A 93 17.23 0.19 7.03
N TYR A 94 16.21 0.33 6.19
CA TYR A 94 16.25 1.16 4.99
C TYR A 94 16.58 2.61 5.33
N TYR A 95 15.91 3.20 6.33
CA TYR A 95 16.19 4.57 6.76
C TYR A 95 17.65 4.74 7.20
N VAL A 96 18.17 3.81 8.02
CA VAL A 96 19.57 3.87 8.49
C VAL A 96 20.56 3.70 7.34
N ALA A 97 20.28 2.80 6.39
CA ALA A 97 21.17 2.55 5.26
C ALA A 97 21.21 3.75 4.29
N PHE A 98 20.09 4.43 4.07
CA PHE A 98 20.01 5.59 3.17
C PHE A 98 20.54 6.88 3.81
N GLU A 99 20.35 7.04 5.11
CA GLU A 99 20.80 8.20 5.89
C GLU A 99 22.17 7.96 6.54
N PHE A 100 22.92 6.94 6.08
CA PHE A 100 24.17 6.50 6.71
C PHE A 100 25.23 7.61 6.76
N ASP A 101 25.27 8.50 5.76
CA ASP A 101 26.16 9.66 5.73
C ASP A 101 25.87 10.69 6.84
N LEU A 102 24.63 10.76 7.34
CA LEU A 102 24.26 11.62 8.47
C LEU A 102 24.84 11.09 9.80
N TYR A 103 25.14 9.78 9.87
CA TYR A 103 25.68 9.10 11.05
C TYR A 103 27.20 8.87 10.98
N HIS A 104 27.84 9.07 9.83
CA HIS A 104 29.29 8.89 9.65
C HIS A 104 30.11 10.18 9.86
N LYS A 105 29.51 11.23 10.42
CA LYS A 105 30.20 12.45 10.89
C LYS A 105 30.48 12.42 12.38
#